data_AF-A0A969GBK2-F1
#
_entry.id   AF-A0A969GBK2-F1
#
_cell.length_a   1.000
_cell.length_b   1.000
_cell.length_c   1.000
_cell.angle_alpha   90.00
_cell.angle_beta   90.00
_cell.angle_gamma   90.00
#
_symmetry.space_group_name_H-M   'P 1'
#
loop_
_entity.id
_entity.type
_entity.pdbx_description
1 polymer ?
#
loop_
_entity_poly.entity_id
_entity_poly.type
_entity_poly.pdbx_seq_one_letter_code
_entity_poly.pdbx_strand_id
1 'polypeptide(L)' 'MEENKMPSYAPIIVKLFQTVIYDDDRKTWQELLSFQHQIRNYFATIGIQLHLNDQDGFAF' A
#
# COMPACT_ATOMS: atom_id res chain seq x y z
N MET A 1 6.52 11.19 25.98
CA MET A 1 6.78 11.51 24.56
C MET A 1 6.33 10.29 23.79
N GLU A 2 5.26 10.40 22.98
CA GLU A 2 4.87 9.29 22.10
C GLU A 2 6.01 9.04 21.13
N GLU A 3 6.56 7.81 21.12
CA GLU A 3 7.41 7.38 20.02
C GLU A 3 6.59 7.47 18.73
N ASN A 4 7.02 8.34 17.81
CA ASN A 4 6.47 8.39 16.46
C ASN A 4 6.90 7.13 15.71
N LYS A 5 6.24 6.01 16.02
CA LYS A 5 6.52 4.72 15.42
C LYS A 5 5.92 4.74 14.01
N MET A 6 6.79 4.59 13.02
CA MET A 6 6.36 4.49 11.62
C MET A 6 5.35 3.35 11.47
N PRO A 7 4.17 3.60 10.88
CA PRO A 7 3.20 2.54 10.64
C PRO A 7 3.80 1.44 9.76
N SER A 8 3.51 0.17 10.06
CA SER A 8 4.07 -0.98 9.33
C SER A 8 3.77 -0.97 7.83
N TYR A 9 2.70 -0.27 7.40
CA TYR A 9 2.28 -0.14 6.02
C TYR A 9 2.90 1.05 5.27
N ALA A 10 3.64 1.91 5.97
CA ALA A 10 4.25 3.10 5.36
C ALA A 10 5.21 2.79 4.20
N PRO A 11 6.03 1.72 4.23
CA PRO A 11 6.85 1.35 3.06
C PRO A 11 6.03 1.05 1.80
N ILE A 12 4.84 0.46 1.94
CA ILE A 12 3.96 0.15 0.80
C ILE A 12 3.41 1.42 0.18
N ILE A 13 3.01 2.40 1.00
CA ILE A 13 2.58 3.74 0.53
C ILE A 13 3.69 4.39 -0.30
N VAL A 14 4.93 4.39 0.20
CA VAL A 14 6.07 4.97 -0.52
C VAL A 14 6.29 4.26 -1.86
N LYS A 15 6.18 2.92 -1.90
CA LYS A 15 6.36 2.15 -3.13
C LYS A 15 5.27 2.43 -4.16
N LEU A 16 3.99 2.52 -3.75
CA LEU A 16 2.86 2.88 -4.62
C LEU A 16 3.00 4.29 -5.23
N PHE A 17 3.63 5.23 -4.53
CA PHE A 17 3.94 6.54 -5.11
C PHE A 17 5.07 6.52 -6.15
N GLN A 18 5.94 5.50 -6.11
CA GLN A 18 7.11 5.40 -6.98
C GLN A 18 6.85 4.53 -8.21
N THR A 19 6.08 3.45 -8.06
CA THR A 19 5.86 2.45 -9.11
C THR A 19 4.62 1.61 -8.84
N VAL A 20 4.13 0.97 -9.90
CA VAL A 20 3.18 -0.14 -9.81
C VAL A 20 3.80 -1.29 -9.01
N ILE A 21 3.00 -1.91 -8.13
CA ILE A 21 3.35 -3.15 -7.42
C ILE A 21 2.71 -4.32 -8.18
N TYR A 22 3.50 -5.34 -8.50
CA TYR A 22 3.05 -6.59 -9.11
C TYR A 22 3.05 -7.74 -8.08
N ASP A 23 2.28 -8.78 -8.34
CA ASP A 23 2.12 -9.96 -7.47
C ASP A 23 3.33 -10.92 -7.49
N ASP A 24 4.23 -10.75 -8.45
CA ASP A 24 5.50 -11.47 -8.55
C ASP A 24 6.43 -11.20 -7.35
N ASP A 25 6.42 -9.96 -6.84
CA ASP A 25 6.95 -9.57 -5.54
C ASP A 25 5.96 -9.98 -4.43
N ARG A 26 5.89 -11.30 -4.21
CA ARG A 26 4.95 -11.93 -3.27
C ARG A 26 4.97 -11.30 -1.88
N LYS A 27 6.15 -10.89 -1.39
CA LYS A 27 6.26 -10.29 -0.06
C LYS A 27 5.55 -8.94 -0.03
N THR A 28 5.88 -8.05 -0.96
CA THR A 28 5.25 -6.73 -1.05
C THR A 28 3.75 -6.86 -1.32
N TRP A 29 3.36 -7.78 -2.19
CA TRP A 29 1.96 -8.03 -2.53
C TRP A 29 1.15 -8.46 -1.29
N GLN A 30 1.66 -9.43 -0.52
CA GLN A 30 0.98 -9.88 0.71
C GLN A 30 0.90 -8.78 1.76
N GLU A 31 1.94 -7.94 1.90
CA GLU A 31 1.91 -6.77 2.79
C GLU A 31 0.86 -5.74 2.34
N LEU A 32 0.77 -5.46 1.03
CA LEU A 32 -0.26 -4.60 0.45
C LEU A 32 -1.66 -5.10 0.75
N LEU A 33 -1.93 -6.39 0.52
CA LEU A 33 -3.22 -7.01 0.81
C LEU A 33 -3.54 -6.97 2.31
N SER A 34 -2.55 -7.25 3.16
CA SER A 34 -2.72 -7.26 4.62
C SER A 34 -3.06 -5.89 5.20
N PHE A 35 -2.57 -4.80 4.58
CA PHE A 35 -2.78 -3.43 5.04
C PHE A 35 -3.67 -2.60 4.11
N GLN A 36 -4.41 -3.24 3.20
CA GLN A 36 -5.21 -2.56 2.17
C GLN A 36 -6.15 -1.50 2.76
N HIS A 37 -6.79 -1.78 3.90
CA HIS A 37 -7.72 -0.85 4.54
C HIS A 37 -7.00 0.43 5.03
N GLN A 38 -5.88 0.27 5.72
CA GLN A 38 -5.09 1.38 6.25
C GLN A 38 -4.50 2.24 5.13
N ILE A 39 -4.00 1.61 4.06
CA ILE A 39 -3.47 2.30 2.88
C ILE A 39 -4.57 3.10 2.19
N ARG A 40 -5.77 2.52 2.00
CA ARG A 40 -6.92 3.23 1.42
C ARG A 40 -7.34 4.43 2.27
N ASN A 41 -7.36 4.30 3.60
CA ASN A 41 -7.69 5.40 4.49
C ASN A 41 -6.66 6.54 4.41
N TYR A 42 -5.37 6.20 4.33
CA TYR A 42 -4.31 7.19 4.14
C TYR A 42 -4.47 7.93 2.80
N PHE A 43 -4.63 7.20 1.69
CA PHE A 43 -4.82 7.82 0.38
C PHE A 43 -6.09 8.68 0.30
N ALA A 44 -7.20 8.25 0.90
CA ALA A 44 -8.42 9.04 0.96
C ALA A 44 -8.21 10.40 1.65
N THR A 45 -7.33 10.48 2.66
CA THR A 45 -7.01 11.72 3.38
C THR A 45 -6.34 12.77 2.48
N ILE A 46 -5.65 12.33 1.43
CA ILE A 46 -4.92 13.18 0.47
C ILE A 46 -5.56 13.20 -0.93
N GLY A 47 -6.78 12.65 -1.07
CA GLY A 47 -7.51 12.66 -2.34
C GLY A 47 -7.00 11.69 -3.40
N ILE A 48 -6.31 10.62 -2.99
CA ILE A 48 -5.82 9.54 -3.88
C ILE A 48 -6.63 8.27 -3.64
N GLN A 49 -6.71 7.40 -4.63
CA GLN A 49 -7.36 6.09 -4.51
C GLN A 49 -6.40 4.98 -4.92
N LEU A 50 -6.29 3.95 -4.07
CA LEU A 50 -5.60 2.70 -4.44
C LEU A 50 -6.44 1.94 -5.47
N HIS A 51 -5.88 1.74 -6.66
CA HIS A 51 -6.39 0.81 -7.65
C HIS A 51 -5.69 -0.54 -7.45
N LEU A 52 -6.44 -1.56 -7.06
CA LEU A 52 -5.94 -2.92 -6.84
C LEU A 52 -6.72 -3.86 -7.73
N ASN A 53 -6.02 -4.57 -8.61
CA ASN A 53 -6.58 -5.61 -9.44
C ASN A 53 -5.89 -6.94 -9.10
N ASP A 54 -6.55 -7.72 -8.25
CA ASP A 54 -6.03 -9.02 -7.79
C ASP A 54 -6.13 -10.11 -8.88
N GLN A 55 -7.03 -9.95 -9.85
CA GLN A 55 -7.13 -10.89 -10.97
C GLN A 55 -5.97 -10.76 -11.94
N ASP A 56 -5.57 -9.52 -12.21
CA ASP A 56 -4.46 -9.21 -13.13
C ASP A 56 -3.12 -9.01 -12.40
N GLY A 57 -3.09 -9.11 -11.06
CA GLY A 57 -1.87 -9.14 -10.26
C GLY A 57 -1.12 -7.80 -10.15
N PHE A 58 -1.81 -6.65 -10.15
CA PHE A 58 -1.16 -5.34 -10.02
C PHE A 58 -1.91 -4.33 -9.15
N ALA A 59 -1.18 -3.33 -8.64
CA ALA A 59 -1.73 -2.22 -7.87
C ALA A 59 -0.95 -0.90 -8.03
N PHE A 60 -1.66 0.23 -8.00
CA PHE A 60 -1.09 1.59 -7.99
C PHE A 60 -2.01 2.61 -7.29
#